data_AF-A0A3A4P1G1-F1
#
_entry.id   AF-A0A3A4P1G1-F1
#
_cell.length_a   1.000
_cell.length_b   1.000
_cell.length_c   1.000
_cell.angle_alpha   90.00
_cell.angle_beta   90.00
_cell.angle_gamma   90.00
#
_symmetry.space_group_name_H-M   'P 1'
#
loop_
_entity.id
_entity.type
_entity.pdbx_description
1 polymer ?
#
loop_
_entity_poly.entity_id
_entity_poly.type
_entity_poly.pdbx_seq_one_letter_code
_entity_poly.pdbx_strand_id
1 'polypeptide(L)'
;MEEKKSTAVNGGFKQITIITNAIIGELIMKKLVSLTVGIVIVLTCLSTIHAQDADLRARVEALYQRNSQAIEAKNLDALMSQFTEEFVALGSGLNKKSLREMVEKHLFAEFAQIQVNTVIEQIQPVGSEIQVICRSTMKTKKQNDQEWKTLDDATLMEFLKEENGELKFHVSTKTDKERLNLIQNQTYTDQKLGYSLTMPNGWTIVPGSHPRLQDFLVSRSPDGSSFAVFGYIEIPYNVGVKAAIEGDNAAQTRMLGDSLKTLHMGPTTVGEFEAYESISEITEDGKLNKRWSVYFTTGGLLYTFIFNTISADKFETAKADFESIIKSFSLSAEAKENGVSRDRANRAQGEIVEQIYTNNELGCQVAAPAGWTIESTNIGEMVSVNMKPPKGDSLARFITTNTKGLASLEKIFNGELEGIKAITKDFSSEPIKEITISDHKGMSCVYQFTLEGLGTVKRKSVMFLEKDILFMFACDAIPPAEYDALESGFDQIIQSFTLN
;
A
#
# COMPACT_ATOMS: atom_id res chain seq x y z
N MET A 1 -49.79 101.63 20.65
CA MET A 1 -49.18 101.03 19.44
C MET A 1 -49.01 99.55 19.71
N GLU A 2 -49.80 98.74 18.99
CA GLU A 2 -49.60 97.34 18.51
C GLU A 2 -48.61 96.41 19.24
N GLU A 3 -48.78 95.10 19.43
CA GLU A 3 -49.86 94.10 19.29
C GLU A 3 -49.33 92.79 19.95
N LYS A 4 -50.24 91.96 20.51
CA LYS A 4 -50.25 90.47 20.62
C LYS A 4 -49.18 89.62 21.36
N LYS A 5 -49.71 88.85 22.34
CA LYS A 5 -49.61 87.39 22.65
C LYS A 5 -48.26 86.63 22.66
N SER A 6 -47.95 85.92 23.75
CA SER A 6 -47.99 84.43 23.85
C SER A 6 -47.37 83.90 25.16
N THR A 7 -47.89 82.75 25.58
CA THR A 7 -47.79 82.01 26.84
C THR A 7 -46.62 81.00 26.89
N ALA A 8 -46.28 80.59 28.13
CA ALA A 8 -46.01 79.22 28.60
C ALA A 8 -44.58 78.61 28.65
N VAL A 9 -44.21 78.27 29.91
CA VAL A 9 -43.70 76.98 30.43
C VAL A 9 -42.35 76.44 29.94
N ASN A 10 -41.40 76.28 30.88
CA ASN A 10 -40.71 74.99 31.10
C ASN A 10 -39.95 74.94 32.43
N GLY A 11 -40.47 74.14 33.35
CA GLY A 11 -39.72 73.56 34.47
C GLY A 11 -39.20 72.17 34.07
N GLY A 12 -38.10 71.74 34.69
CA GLY A 12 -37.66 70.33 34.64
C GLY A 12 -36.22 70.13 34.19
N PHE A 13 -35.24 70.55 34.99
CA PHE A 13 -33.84 70.11 34.86
C PHE A 13 -33.34 69.58 36.20
N LYS A 14 -33.80 68.39 36.59
CA LYS A 14 -33.21 67.59 37.68
C LYS A 14 -33.78 66.16 37.71
N GLN A 15 -33.72 65.42 36.59
CA GLN A 15 -34.07 63.99 36.60
C GLN A 15 -33.49 63.11 35.48
N ILE A 16 -32.43 63.53 34.78
CA ILE A 16 -31.85 62.75 33.66
C ILE A 16 -30.46 62.15 33.97
N THR A 17 -29.77 62.57 35.03
CA THR A 17 -28.38 62.11 35.28
C THR A 17 -28.26 60.83 36.12
N ILE A 18 -29.32 60.36 36.78
CA ILE A 18 -29.26 59.15 37.65
C ILE A 18 -29.68 57.86 36.91
N ILE A 19 -30.47 57.95 35.84
CA ILE A 19 -30.96 56.77 35.11
C ILE A 19 -29.91 56.24 34.11
N THR A 20 -29.03 57.09 33.59
CA THR A 20 -28.02 56.69 32.60
C THR A 20 -26.85 55.88 33.22
N ASN A 21 -26.45 56.18 34.47
CA ASN A 21 -25.37 55.43 35.14
C ASN A 21 -25.81 54.05 35.66
N ALA A 22 -27.09 53.88 36.04
CA ALA A 22 -27.64 52.59 36.44
C ALA A 22 -27.79 51.63 35.23
N ILE A 23 -28.25 52.13 34.09
CA ILE A 23 -28.43 51.33 32.87
C ILE A 23 -27.08 50.95 32.23
N ILE A 24 -26.08 51.84 32.24
CA ILE A 24 -24.73 51.54 31.75
C ILE A 24 -24.02 50.53 32.69
N GLY A 25 -24.19 50.64 34.00
CA GLY A 25 -23.67 49.67 34.98
C GLY A 25 -24.27 48.26 34.82
N GLU A 26 -25.57 48.18 34.55
CA GLU A 26 -26.26 46.90 34.33
C GLU A 26 -25.90 46.27 32.97
N LEU A 27 -25.70 47.08 31.92
CA LEU A 27 -25.24 46.59 30.61
C LEU A 27 -23.78 46.13 30.64
N ILE A 28 -22.91 46.82 31.39
CA ILE A 28 -21.50 46.46 31.56
C ILE A 28 -21.39 45.19 32.41
N MET A 29 -22.15 45.05 33.52
CA MET A 29 -22.18 43.82 34.30
C MET A 29 -22.75 42.62 33.51
N LYS A 30 -23.83 42.80 32.74
CA LYS A 30 -24.38 41.71 31.90
C LYS A 30 -23.38 41.28 30.81
N LYS A 31 -22.64 42.21 30.22
CA LYS A 31 -21.55 41.90 29.26
C LYS A 31 -20.34 41.25 29.93
N LEU A 32 -19.94 41.67 31.13
CA LEU A 32 -18.83 41.07 31.87
C LEU A 32 -19.16 39.64 32.33
N VAL A 33 -20.38 39.41 32.82
CA VAL A 33 -20.86 38.07 33.23
C VAL A 33 -21.00 37.16 32.02
N SER A 34 -21.53 37.65 30.89
CA SER A 34 -21.59 36.90 29.63
C SER A 34 -20.19 36.52 29.10
N LEU A 35 -19.21 37.43 29.18
CA LEU A 35 -17.84 37.17 28.76
C LEU A 35 -17.13 36.18 29.71
N THR A 36 -17.36 36.30 31.02
CA THR A 36 -16.76 35.41 32.03
C THR A 36 -17.36 34.00 31.95
N VAL A 37 -18.67 33.87 31.75
CA VAL A 37 -19.33 32.57 31.50
C VAL A 37 -18.89 31.99 30.15
N GLY A 38 -18.72 32.81 29.12
CA GLY A 38 -18.17 32.37 27.83
C GLY A 38 -16.73 31.85 27.93
N ILE A 39 -15.86 32.53 28.69
CA ILE A 39 -14.48 32.10 28.93
C ILE A 39 -14.44 30.83 29.80
N VAL A 40 -15.28 30.73 30.82
CA VAL A 40 -15.38 29.51 31.66
C VAL A 40 -15.90 28.34 30.83
N ILE A 41 -16.92 28.53 29.99
CA ILE A 41 -17.43 27.48 29.09
C ILE A 41 -16.32 27.05 28.11
N VAL A 42 -15.64 27.98 27.45
CA VAL A 42 -14.54 27.68 26.53
C VAL A 42 -13.40 26.95 27.25
N LEU A 43 -13.01 27.38 28.46
CA LEU A 43 -11.97 26.71 29.25
C LEU A 43 -12.40 25.32 29.74
N THR A 44 -13.68 25.15 30.15
CA THR A 44 -14.20 23.83 30.54
C THR A 44 -14.31 22.88 29.36
N CYS A 45 -14.79 23.35 28.20
CA CYS A 45 -14.85 22.58 26.96
C CYS A 45 -13.45 22.20 26.47
N LEU A 46 -12.47 23.11 26.54
CA LEU A 46 -11.08 22.80 26.23
C LEU A 46 -10.51 21.77 27.21
N SER A 47 -10.78 21.89 28.52
CA SER A 47 -10.29 20.90 29.50
C SER A 47 -10.91 19.51 29.34
N THR A 48 -12.18 19.42 28.93
CA THR A 48 -12.83 18.13 28.64
C THR A 48 -12.32 17.49 27.35
N ILE A 49 -11.99 18.29 26.33
CA ILE A 49 -11.38 17.80 25.10
C ILE A 49 -9.97 17.25 25.39
N HIS A 50 -9.15 17.99 26.14
CA HIS A 50 -7.81 17.52 26.52
C HIS A 50 -7.85 16.27 27.43
N ALA A 51 -8.85 16.16 28.30
CA ALA A 51 -9.03 14.99 29.16
C ALA A 51 -9.52 13.75 28.38
N GLN A 52 -10.42 13.93 27.41
CA GLN A 52 -10.87 12.87 26.51
C GLN A 52 -9.74 12.37 25.60
N ASP A 53 -8.90 13.28 25.08
CA ASP A 53 -7.73 12.93 24.28
C ASP A 53 -6.68 12.15 25.10
N ALA A 54 -6.49 12.52 26.37
CA ALA A 54 -5.57 11.81 27.27
C ALA A 54 -6.06 10.40 27.64
N ASP A 55 -7.35 10.23 27.93
CA ASP A 55 -7.95 8.91 28.21
C ASP A 55 -7.86 7.98 27.00
N LEU A 56 -8.26 8.48 25.82
CA LEU A 56 -8.14 7.73 24.58
C LEU A 56 -6.70 7.29 24.33
N ARG A 57 -5.74 8.21 24.46
CA ARG A 57 -4.32 7.89 24.31
C ARG A 57 -3.84 6.81 25.29
N ALA A 58 -4.23 6.90 26.56
CA ALA A 58 -3.87 5.90 27.56
C ALA A 58 -4.45 4.51 27.23
N ARG A 59 -5.70 4.45 26.76
CA ARG A 59 -6.35 3.20 26.32
C ARG A 59 -5.64 2.58 25.11
N VAL A 60 -5.24 3.41 24.15
CA VAL A 60 -4.46 2.97 22.98
C VAL A 60 -3.08 2.46 23.43
N GLU A 61 -2.33 3.22 24.22
CA GLU A 61 -1.03 2.81 24.75
C GLU A 61 -1.10 1.49 25.52
N ALA A 62 -2.15 1.29 26.33
CA ALA A 62 -2.39 0.04 27.05
C ALA A 62 -2.63 -1.15 26.09
N LEU A 63 -3.37 -0.97 25.00
CA LEU A 63 -3.57 -2.00 23.98
C LEU A 63 -2.22 -2.42 23.36
N TYR A 64 -1.39 -1.47 22.93
CA TYR A 64 -0.08 -1.76 22.33
C TYR A 64 0.88 -2.42 23.31
N GLN A 65 0.83 -2.03 24.58
CA GLN A 65 1.64 -2.66 25.62
C GLN A 65 1.23 -4.12 25.82
N ARG A 66 -0.08 -4.42 25.91
CA ARG A 66 -0.58 -5.80 26.00
C ARG A 66 -0.21 -6.63 24.77
N ASN A 67 -0.33 -6.04 23.58
CA ASN A 67 0.04 -6.69 22.32
C ASN A 67 1.53 -7.08 22.29
N SER A 68 2.41 -6.13 22.66
CA SER A 68 3.85 -6.36 22.72
C SER A 68 4.19 -7.45 23.74
N GLN A 69 3.62 -7.38 24.95
CA GLN A 69 3.81 -8.41 25.98
C GLN A 69 3.33 -9.80 25.53
N ALA A 70 2.21 -9.89 24.82
CA ALA A 70 1.72 -11.16 24.30
C ALA A 70 2.67 -11.77 23.24
N ILE A 71 3.26 -10.94 22.37
CA ILE A 71 4.26 -11.37 21.39
C ILE A 71 5.54 -11.83 22.08
N GLU A 72 6.08 -11.04 23.02
CA GLU A 72 7.32 -11.35 23.74
C GLU A 72 7.19 -12.61 24.61
N ALA A 73 6.04 -12.81 25.24
CA ALA A 73 5.71 -14.01 26.00
C ALA A 73 5.31 -15.21 25.13
N LYS A 74 5.23 -15.03 23.81
CA LYS A 74 4.72 -16.03 22.84
C LYS A 74 3.34 -16.59 23.20
N ASN A 75 2.47 -15.74 23.75
CA ASN A 75 1.13 -16.13 24.15
C ASN A 75 0.16 -15.87 23.00
N LEU A 76 -0.08 -16.90 22.18
CA LEU A 76 -0.90 -16.80 20.98
C LEU A 76 -2.34 -16.41 21.28
N ASP A 77 -2.94 -16.92 22.36
CA ASP A 77 -4.34 -16.62 22.69
C ASP A 77 -4.51 -15.20 23.20
N ALA A 78 -3.60 -14.72 24.06
CA ALA A 78 -3.62 -13.33 24.52
C ALA A 78 -3.34 -12.34 23.39
N LEU A 79 -2.50 -12.71 22.42
CA LEU A 79 -2.27 -11.93 21.22
C LEU A 79 -3.56 -11.87 20.39
N MET A 80 -4.16 -13.04 20.10
CA MET A 80 -5.33 -13.13 19.23
C MET A 80 -6.59 -12.53 19.83
N SER A 81 -6.67 -12.38 21.15
CA SER A 81 -7.78 -11.67 21.80
C SER A 81 -7.76 -10.15 21.55
N GLN A 82 -6.61 -9.57 21.17
CA GLN A 82 -6.49 -8.14 20.86
C GLN A 82 -7.03 -7.78 19.47
N PHE A 83 -7.41 -8.76 18.64
CA PHE A 83 -7.92 -8.56 17.28
C PHE A 83 -9.43 -8.80 17.25
N THR A 84 -10.15 -7.94 16.51
CA THR A 84 -11.57 -8.19 16.23
C THR A 84 -11.74 -9.47 15.42
N GLU A 85 -12.93 -10.08 15.47
CA GLU A 85 -13.23 -11.24 14.60
C GLU A 85 -13.15 -10.88 13.10
N GLU A 86 -13.39 -9.61 12.78
CA GLU A 86 -13.36 -9.05 11.43
C GLU A 86 -11.97 -8.56 11.01
N PHE A 87 -10.90 -8.89 11.77
CA PHE A 87 -9.58 -8.32 11.50
C PHE A 87 -9.06 -8.65 10.10
N VAL A 88 -8.55 -7.62 9.42
CA VAL A 88 -7.91 -7.72 8.10
C VAL A 88 -6.61 -6.92 8.04
N ALA A 89 -5.53 -7.55 7.58
CA ALA A 89 -4.32 -6.84 7.18
C ALA A 89 -4.44 -6.38 5.72
N LEU A 90 -4.50 -5.08 5.49
CA LEU A 90 -4.63 -4.54 4.13
C LEU A 90 -3.35 -4.83 3.33
N GLY A 91 -3.51 -5.08 2.03
CA GLY A 91 -2.41 -5.37 1.10
C GLY A 91 -1.88 -6.82 1.15
N SER A 92 -1.95 -7.51 2.30
CA SER A 92 -1.60 -8.94 2.39
C SER A 92 -2.82 -9.86 2.33
N GLY A 93 -4.02 -9.34 2.61
CA GLY A 93 -5.25 -10.14 2.64
C GLY A 93 -5.31 -11.12 3.81
N LEU A 94 -4.38 -11.03 4.78
CA LEU A 94 -4.38 -11.90 5.94
C LEU A 94 -5.54 -11.54 6.87
N ASN A 95 -6.39 -12.53 7.14
CA ASN A 95 -7.42 -12.46 8.18
C ASN A 95 -6.88 -12.95 9.54
N LYS A 96 -7.67 -12.81 10.61
CA LYS A 96 -7.31 -13.26 11.97
C LYS A 96 -6.83 -14.72 12.04
N LYS A 97 -7.51 -15.62 11.32
CA LYS A 97 -7.16 -17.05 11.27
C LYS A 97 -5.78 -17.26 10.63
N SER A 98 -5.54 -16.67 9.47
CA SER A 98 -4.27 -16.78 8.74
C SER A 98 -3.14 -16.12 9.52
N LEU A 99 -3.41 -15.00 10.19
CA LEU A 99 -2.48 -14.34 11.11
C LEU A 99 -2.09 -15.28 12.26
N ARG A 100 -3.06 -15.97 12.88
CA ARG A 100 -2.79 -16.94 13.94
C ARG A 100 -1.79 -18.00 13.49
N GLU A 101 -2.04 -18.60 12.32
CA GLU A 101 -1.16 -19.63 11.76
C GLU A 101 0.24 -19.09 11.43
N MET A 102 0.31 -17.88 10.84
CA MET A 102 1.58 -17.24 10.51
C MET A 102 2.40 -16.95 11.77
N VAL A 103 1.79 -16.38 12.81
CA VAL A 103 2.48 -16.10 14.08
C VAL A 103 2.96 -17.38 14.74
N GLU A 104 2.11 -18.40 14.82
CA GLU A 104 2.46 -19.66 15.47
C GLU A 104 3.62 -20.36 14.75
N LYS A 105 3.51 -20.52 13.42
CA LYS A 105 4.45 -21.31 12.61
C LYS A 105 5.75 -20.55 12.30
N HIS A 106 5.67 -19.25 12.03
CA HIS A 106 6.80 -18.49 11.49
C HIS A 106 7.44 -17.52 12.48
N LEU A 107 6.73 -17.13 13.54
CA LEU A 107 7.28 -16.23 14.54
C LEU A 107 7.62 -16.97 15.84
N PHE A 108 6.63 -17.61 16.48
CA PHE A 108 6.83 -18.19 17.81
C PHE A 108 7.65 -19.47 17.79
N ALA A 109 7.51 -20.30 16.75
CA ALA A 109 8.29 -21.52 16.59
C ALA A 109 9.75 -21.25 16.18
N GLU A 110 10.02 -20.21 15.38
CA GLU A 110 11.34 -19.99 14.77
C GLU A 110 12.33 -19.26 15.70
N PHE A 111 11.86 -18.35 16.54
CA PHE A 111 12.73 -17.48 17.34
C PHE A 111 12.67 -17.80 18.81
N ALA A 112 13.79 -17.98 19.49
CA ALA A 112 13.83 -18.28 20.92
C ALA A 112 13.36 -17.09 21.77
N GLN A 113 13.75 -15.87 21.39
CA GLN A 113 13.35 -14.62 22.05
C GLN A 113 12.88 -13.61 21.01
N ILE A 114 11.90 -12.81 21.40
CA ILE A 114 11.32 -11.73 20.60
C ILE A 114 11.24 -10.51 21.51
N GLN A 115 11.56 -9.33 20.96
CA GLN A 115 11.38 -8.03 21.60
C GLN A 115 10.62 -7.12 20.65
N VAL A 116 9.60 -6.44 21.15
CA VAL A 116 8.76 -5.52 20.36
C VAL A 116 8.81 -4.15 21.00
N ASN A 117 9.12 -3.13 20.20
CA ASN A 117 9.04 -1.75 20.61
C ASN A 117 8.11 -0.98 19.67
N THR A 118 7.04 -0.42 20.22
CA THR A 118 6.09 0.39 19.46
C THR A 118 6.07 1.82 19.99
N VAL A 119 6.23 2.77 19.09
CA VAL A 119 6.14 4.21 19.38
C VAL A 119 4.92 4.76 18.66
N ILE A 120 3.94 5.23 19.42
CA ILE A 120 2.73 5.85 18.86
C ILE A 120 3.04 7.30 18.49
N GLU A 121 2.84 7.63 17.22
CA GLU A 121 3.12 8.95 16.67
C GLU A 121 1.85 9.81 16.60
N GLN A 122 0.73 9.21 16.17
CA GLN A 122 -0.54 9.91 15.99
C GLN A 122 -1.71 9.01 16.38
N ILE A 123 -2.74 9.61 16.98
CA ILE A 123 -4.04 9.00 17.27
C ILE A 123 -5.11 9.97 16.79
N GLN A 124 -6.07 9.51 16.01
CA GLN A 124 -7.20 10.34 15.59
C GLN A 124 -8.48 9.51 15.37
N PRO A 125 -9.66 10.02 15.77
CA PRO A 125 -10.93 9.42 15.40
C PRO A 125 -11.17 9.51 13.89
N VAL A 126 -11.62 8.40 13.27
CA VAL A 126 -12.01 8.34 11.86
C VAL A 126 -13.30 7.53 11.75
N GLY A 127 -14.42 8.20 11.48
CA GLY A 127 -15.72 7.54 11.43
C GLY A 127 -16.07 6.89 12.78
N SER A 128 -16.29 5.58 12.77
CA SER A 128 -16.57 4.77 13.97
C SER A 128 -15.33 4.15 14.63
N GLU A 129 -14.14 4.51 14.16
CA GLU A 129 -12.87 3.89 14.56
C GLU A 129 -11.84 4.90 15.03
N ILE A 130 -10.74 4.39 15.57
CA ILE A 130 -9.58 5.18 15.96
C ILE A 130 -8.43 4.78 15.05
N GLN A 131 -7.96 5.72 14.25
CA GLN A 131 -6.73 5.55 13.49
C GLN A 131 -5.53 5.83 14.40
N VAL A 132 -4.52 4.95 14.32
CA VAL A 132 -3.24 5.09 14.99
C VAL A 132 -2.13 4.97 13.95
N ILE A 133 -1.21 5.94 13.95
CA ILE A 133 0.06 5.82 13.22
C ILE A 133 1.14 5.56 14.25
N CYS A 134 1.88 4.47 14.08
CA CYS A 134 2.94 4.07 14.98
C CYS A 134 4.15 3.53 14.22
N ARG A 135 5.32 3.58 14.85
CA ARG A 135 6.50 2.86 14.41
C ARG A 135 6.67 1.62 15.28
N SER A 136 6.75 0.46 14.65
CA SER A 136 6.96 -0.82 15.33
C SER A 136 8.30 -1.42 14.89
N THR A 137 9.14 -1.74 15.87
CA THR A 137 10.40 -2.44 15.66
C THR A 137 10.34 -3.78 16.38
N MET A 138 10.54 -4.86 15.64
CA MET A 138 10.63 -6.22 16.16
C MET A 138 12.05 -6.73 16.04
N LYS A 139 12.62 -7.16 17.16
CA LYS A 139 13.94 -7.81 17.21
C LYS A 139 13.78 -9.25 17.68
N THR A 140 14.62 -10.14 17.16
CA THR A 140 14.58 -11.56 17.51
C THR A 140 15.97 -12.14 17.77
N LYS A 141 15.99 -13.27 18.47
CA LYS A 141 17.15 -14.17 18.59
C LYS A 141 16.71 -15.59 18.30
N LYS A 142 17.43 -16.31 17.42
CA LYS A 142 17.25 -17.76 17.27
C LYS A 142 17.94 -18.50 18.42
N GLN A 143 17.68 -19.81 18.51
CA GLN A 143 18.34 -20.65 19.50
C GLN A 143 19.86 -20.60 19.29
N ASN A 144 20.60 -20.29 20.34
CA ASN A 144 22.06 -20.11 20.36
C ASN A 144 22.60 -18.82 19.73
N ASP A 145 21.75 -17.92 19.22
CA ASP A 145 22.20 -16.61 18.77
C ASP A 145 22.60 -15.73 19.98
N GLN A 146 23.76 -15.11 19.89
CA GLN A 146 24.25 -14.17 20.92
C GLN A 146 23.71 -12.75 20.70
N GLU A 147 23.45 -12.37 19.45
CA GLU A 147 23.08 -11.01 19.06
C GLU A 147 21.61 -10.90 18.65
N TRP A 148 20.99 -9.75 18.96
CA TRP A 148 19.65 -9.42 18.49
C TRP A 148 19.70 -9.00 17.03
N LYS A 149 18.80 -9.55 16.21
CA LYS A 149 18.60 -9.15 14.81
C LYS A 149 17.27 -8.41 14.68
N THR A 150 17.25 -7.33 13.91
CA THR A 150 15.98 -6.67 13.56
C THR A 150 15.27 -7.51 12.52
N LEU A 151 14.08 -8.00 12.87
CA LEU A 151 13.23 -8.77 11.97
C LEU A 151 12.31 -7.85 11.14
N ASP A 152 11.76 -6.83 11.79
CA ASP A 152 10.91 -5.84 11.13
C ASP A 152 11.12 -4.46 11.78
N ASP A 153 11.12 -3.42 10.97
CA ASP A 153 11.08 -2.02 11.40
C ASP A 153 10.23 -1.26 10.39
N ALA A 154 8.99 -0.95 10.78
CA ALA A 154 8.00 -0.42 9.86
C ALA A 154 7.15 0.66 10.53
N THR A 155 6.72 1.63 9.72
CA THR A 155 5.59 2.50 10.10
C THR A 155 4.30 1.76 9.77
N LEU A 156 3.41 1.69 10.75
CA LEU A 156 2.11 1.05 10.63
C LEU A 156 1.02 2.11 10.73
N MET A 157 -0.02 1.93 9.93
CA MET A 157 -1.29 2.60 10.10
C MET A 157 -2.32 1.55 10.50
N GLU A 158 -2.90 1.73 11.68
CA GLU A 158 -3.80 0.78 12.29
C GLU A 158 -5.13 1.45 12.61
N PHE A 159 -6.21 0.69 12.46
CA PHE A 159 -7.55 1.13 12.79
C PHE A 159 -8.08 0.24 13.91
N LEU A 160 -8.44 0.90 15.01
CA LEU A 160 -8.93 0.25 16.22
C LEU A 160 -10.44 0.42 16.31
N LYS A 161 -11.10 -0.64 16.75
CA LYS A 161 -12.54 -0.67 16.99
C LYS A 161 -12.79 -0.99 18.46
N GLU A 162 -13.80 -0.37 19.04
CA GLU A 162 -14.24 -0.69 20.39
C GLU A 162 -15.26 -1.84 20.35
N GLU A 163 -14.96 -2.93 21.03
CA GLU A 163 -15.83 -4.09 21.19
C GLU A 163 -15.96 -4.44 22.67
N ASN A 164 -17.19 -4.47 23.18
CA ASN A 164 -17.47 -4.80 24.59
C ASN A 164 -16.69 -3.93 25.61
N GLY A 165 -16.43 -2.66 25.27
CA GLY A 165 -15.69 -1.71 26.12
C GLY A 165 -14.16 -1.76 25.96
N GLU A 166 -13.64 -2.64 25.11
CA GLU A 166 -12.19 -2.78 24.88
C GLU A 166 -11.80 -2.37 23.46
N LEU A 167 -10.68 -1.65 23.33
CA LEU A 167 -10.08 -1.37 22.03
C LEU A 167 -9.39 -2.62 21.48
N LYS A 168 -9.60 -2.89 20.19
CA LYS A 168 -9.01 -4.00 19.46
C LYS A 168 -8.53 -3.58 18.09
N PHE A 169 -7.51 -4.26 17.57
CA PHE A 169 -7.05 -4.12 16.20
C PHE A 169 -8.11 -4.66 15.25
N HIS A 170 -8.61 -3.79 14.38
CA HIS A 170 -9.56 -4.17 13.33
C HIS A 170 -8.88 -4.21 11.97
N VAL A 171 -8.02 -3.24 11.67
CA VAL A 171 -7.28 -3.20 10.40
C VAL A 171 -5.86 -2.75 10.64
N SER A 172 -4.90 -3.34 9.94
CA SER A 172 -3.49 -2.94 10.01
C SER A 172 -2.85 -2.96 8.62
N THR A 173 -1.95 -2.01 8.36
CA THR A 173 -1.15 -1.98 7.13
C THR A 173 0.18 -1.28 7.34
N LYS A 174 1.18 -1.68 6.56
CA LYS A 174 2.45 -0.94 6.47
C LYS A 174 2.22 0.31 5.63
N THR A 175 2.74 1.44 6.10
CA THR A 175 2.60 2.72 5.42
C THR A 175 3.94 3.42 5.20
N ASP A 176 4.06 4.11 4.07
CA ASP A 176 5.18 4.99 3.77
C ASP A 176 4.92 6.37 4.40
N LYS A 177 5.68 6.68 5.45
CA LYS A 177 5.53 7.91 6.22
C LYS A 177 5.83 9.16 5.40
N GLU A 178 6.79 9.11 4.47
CA GLU A 178 7.16 10.28 3.68
C GLU A 178 6.02 10.66 2.73
N ARG A 179 5.37 9.64 2.15
CA ARG A 179 4.24 9.79 1.23
C ARG A 179 2.97 10.30 1.91
N LEU A 180 2.84 10.21 3.24
CA LEU A 180 1.71 10.84 3.96
C LEU A 180 1.68 12.36 3.77
N ASN A 181 2.84 13.00 3.58
CA ASN A 181 2.91 14.45 3.35
C ASN A 181 2.41 14.87 1.96
N LEU A 182 2.17 13.92 1.06
CA LEU A 182 1.63 14.15 -0.28
C LEU A 182 0.10 14.23 -0.30
N ILE A 183 -0.54 14.06 0.87
CA ILE A 183 -1.98 14.12 1.04
C ILE A 183 -2.39 15.52 1.50
N GLN A 184 -3.22 16.19 0.71
CA GLN A 184 -3.83 17.47 1.06
C GLN A 184 -5.32 17.43 0.74
N ASN A 185 -6.18 17.74 1.72
CA ASN A 185 -7.64 17.79 1.53
C ASN A 185 -8.23 16.54 0.84
N GLN A 186 -7.81 15.33 1.26
CA GLN A 186 -8.21 14.06 0.64
C GLN A 186 -7.71 13.82 -0.79
N THR A 187 -6.80 14.67 -1.29
CA THR A 187 -6.11 14.45 -2.56
C THR A 187 -4.69 13.97 -2.29
N TYR A 188 -4.34 12.81 -2.85
CA TYR A 188 -2.95 12.38 -2.97
C TYR A 188 -2.39 12.91 -4.30
N THR A 189 -1.23 13.56 -4.25
CA THR A 189 -0.55 14.08 -5.45
C THR A 189 0.90 13.58 -5.50
N ASP A 190 1.21 12.74 -6.48
CA ASP A 190 2.60 12.43 -6.80
C ASP A 190 3.12 13.42 -7.83
N GLN A 191 3.95 14.36 -7.37
CA GLN A 191 4.56 15.36 -8.25
C GLN A 191 5.63 14.78 -9.18
N LYS A 192 6.28 13.68 -8.77
CA LYS A 192 7.37 13.06 -9.52
C LYS A 192 6.83 12.35 -10.76
N LEU A 193 5.74 11.61 -10.61
CA LEU A 193 5.04 10.94 -11.71
C LEU A 193 4.01 11.85 -12.38
N GLY A 194 3.56 12.88 -11.68
CA GLY A 194 2.67 13.90 -12.21
C GLY A 194 1.21 13.42 -12.30
N TYR A 195 0.72 12.70 -11.29
CA TYR A 195 -0.69 12.32 -11.18
C TYR A 195 -1.29 12.77 -9.85
N SER A 196 -2.62 12.87 -9.82
CA SER A 196 -3.38 13.14 -8.61
C SER A 196 -4.62 12.25 -8.53
N LEU A 197 -5.04 11.94 -7.30
CA LEU A 197 -6.25 11.18 -7.03
C LEU A 197 -6.93 11.73 -5.78
N THR A 198 -8.25 11.95 -5.82
CA THR A 198 -9.02 12.49 -4.70
C THR A 198 -10.01 11.47 -4.17
N MET A 199 -9.98 11.26 -2.86
CA MET A 199 -10.96 10.40 -2.18
C MET A 199 -12.19 11.19 -1.75
N PRO A 200 -13.37 10.54 -1.66
CA PRO A 200 -14.56 11.16 -1.11
C PRO A 200 -14.36 11.60 0.34
N ASN A 201 -15.19 12.52 0.81
CA ASN A 201 -15.08 13.05 2.16
C ASN A 201 -15.12 11.95 3.23
N GLY A 202 -14.18 12.02 4.17
CA GLY A 202 -14.06 11.08 5.30
C GLY A 202 -13.37 9.76 4.96
N TRP A 203 -13.10 9.48 3.69
CA TRP A 203 -12.22 8.37 3.34
C TRP A 203 -10.82 8.62 3.87
N THR A 204 -10.09 7.55 4.14
CA THR A 204 -8.69 7.63 4.59
C THR A 204 -7.78 7.12 3.50
N ILE A 205 -6.76 7.88 3.12
CA ILE A 205 -5.71 7.46 2.18
C ILE A 205 -4.54 6.89 2.96
N VAL A 206 -4.07 5.72 2.55
CA VAL A 206 -2.95 5.00 3.15
C VAL A 206 -1.93 4.66 2.07
N PRO A 207 -0.85 5.45 1.94
CA PRO A 207 0.27 5.12 1.08
C PRO A 207 0.95 3.87 1.63
N GLY A 208 0.87 2.76 0.90
CA GLY A 208 1.43 1.49 1.31
C GLY A 208 2.49 0.99 0.35
N SER A 209 2.88 -0.26 0.55
CA SER A 209 3.79 -1.00 -0.32
C SER A 209 3.09 -2.26 -0.85
N HIS A 210 3.28 -2.56 -2.13
CA HIS A 210 2.85 -3.82 -2.72
C HIS A 210 4.03 -4.48 -3.44
N PRO A 211 4.18 -5.82 -3.40
CA PRO A 211 5.33 -6.50 -4.02
C PRO A 211 5.45 -6.28 -5.53
N ARG A 212 4.36 -5.91 -6.20
CA ARG A 212 4.29 -5.77 -7.66
C ARG A 212 3.74 -4.44 -8.16
N LEU A 213 2.93 -3.74 -7.36
CA LEU A 213 2.30 -2.49 -7.78
C LEU A 213 3.15 -1.33 -7.28
N GLN A 214 3.43 -0.40 -8.17
CA GLN A 214 4.06 0.87 -7.83
C GLN A 214 3.05 1.82 -7.23
N ASP A 215 3.58 2.69 -6.36
CA ASP A 215 2.85 3.78 -5.72
C ASP A 215 1.52 3.32 -5.14
N PHE A 216 1.54 2.14 -4.51
CA PHE A 216 0.39 1.48 -3.95
C PHE A 216 -0.31 2.38 -2.92
N LEU A 217 -1.56 2.71 -3.20
CA LEU A 217 -2.44 3.46 -2.31
C LEU A 217 -3.59 2.55 -1.92
N VAL A 218 -3.87 2.43 -0.63
CA VAL A 218 -5.12 1.86 -0.14
C VAL A 218 -5.95 2.98 0.45
N SER A 219 -7.22 3.05 0.10
CA SER A 219 -8.16 3.99 0.69
C SER A 219 -9.34 3.26 1.27
N ARG A 220 -9.86 3.75 2.39
CA ARG A 220 -10.91 3.09 3.15
C ARG A 220 -12.07 4.02 3.43
N SER A 221 -13.28 3.49 3.29
CA SER A 221 -14.51 4.23 3.60
C SER A 221 -14.62 4.53 5.10
N PRO A 222 -15.32 5.61 5.51
CA PRO A 222 -15.47 6.00 6.92
C PRO A 222 -16.13 4.93 7.79
N ASP A 223 -17.03 4.12 7.20
CA ASP A 223 -17.75 3.03 7.86
C ASP A 223 -16.96 1.71 7.83
N GLY A 224 -15.81 1.70 7.16
CA GLY A 224 -14.95 0.54 7.01
C GLY A 224 -15.48 -0.56 6.10
N SER A 225 -16.63 -0.39 5.46
CA SER A 225 -17.28 -1.44 4.65
C SER A 225 -16.67 -1.63 3.27
N SER A 226 -15.87 -0.68 2.82
CA SER A 226 -15.36 -0.62 1.45
C SER A 226 -13.91 -0.14 1.41
N PHE A 227 -13.18 -0.61 0.41
CA PHE A 227 -11.82 -0.19 0.15
C PHE A 227 -11.57 0.02 -1.34
N ALA A 228 -10.69 0.98 -1.63
CA ALA A 228 -10.18 1.28 -2.96
C ALA A 228 -8.67 1.10 -2.94
N VAL A 229 -8.14 0.41 -3.93
CA VAL A 229 -6.70 0.27 -4.15
C VAL A 229 -6.38 0.96 -5.46
N PHE A 230 -5.30 1.74 -5.46
CA PHE A 230 -4.70 2.28 -6.66
C PHE A 230 -3.24 1.87 -6.72
N GLY A 231 -2.75 1.64 -7.93
CA GLY A 231 -1.34 1.47 -8.22
C GLY A 231 -1.13 1.36 -9.71
N TYR A 232 0.13 1.25 -10.11
CA TYR A 232 0.47 1.07 -11.52
C TYR A 232 1.66 0.12 -11.69
N ILE A 233 1.85 -0.37 -12.91
CA ILE A 233 3.04 -1.12 -13.32
C ILE A 233 3.49 -0.68 -14.71
N GLU A 234 4.78 -0.86 -15.00
CA GLU A 234 5.25 -0.87 -16.37
C GLU A 234 4.85 -2.22 -16.99
N ILE A 235 4.13 -2.18 -18.12
CA ILE A 235 3.84 -3.39 -18.90
C ILE A 235 4.64 -3.40 -20.20
N PRO A 236 4.98 -4.60 -20.73
CA PRO A 236 5.49 -4.72 -22.08
C PRO A 236 4.56 -4.01 -23.08
N TYR A 237 5.13 -3.32 -24.05
CA TYR A 237 4.42 -2.49 -25.03
C TYR A 237 3.37 -3.25 -25.87
N ASN A 238 3.42 -4.58 -25.87
CA ASN A 238 2.51 -5.46 -26.60
C ASN A 238 1.30 -5.94 -25.77
N VAL A 239 1.23 -5.65 -24.47
CA VAL A 239 0.08 -6.02 -23.63
C VAL A 239 -0.95 -4.90 -23.63
N GLY A 240 -2.11 -5.14 -24.24
CA GLY A 240 -3.24 -4.20 -24.16
C GLY A 240 -3.96 -4.26 -22.82
N VAL A 241 -4.67 -3.18 -22.45
CA VAL A 241 -5.49 -3.08 -21.22
C VAL A 241 -6.42 -4.29 -21.04
N LYS A 242 -7.11 -4.68 -22.12
CA LYS A 242 -8.01 -5.84 -22.13
C LYS A 242 -7.28 -7.13 -21.78
N ALA A 243 -6.11 -7.37 -22.38
CA ALA A 243 -5.33 -8.56 -22.12
C ALA A 243 -4.82 -8.60 -20.67
N ALA A 244 -4.45 -7.44 -20.10
CA ALA A 244 -3.99 -7.35 -18.72
C ALA A 244 -5.07 -7.75 -17.70
N ILE A 245 -6.28 -7.20 -17.82
CA ILE A 245 -7.39 -7.53 -16.89
C ILE A 245 -7.96 -8.92 -17.12
N GLU A 246 -8.00 -9.42 -18.37
CA GLU A 246 -8.34 -10.82 -18.66
C GLU A 246 -7.33 -11.78 -18.02
N GLY A 247 -6.04 -11.44 -18.09
CA GLY A 247 -4.97 -12.18 -17.43
C GLY A 247 -5.08 -12.18 -15.91
N ASP A 248 -5.37 -11.03 -15.29
CA ASP A 248 -5.59 -10.91 -13.84
C ASP A 248 -6.81 -11.74 -13.39
N ASN A 249 -7.95 -11.59 -14.06
CA ASN A 249 -9.15 -12.39 -13.77
C ASN A 249 -8.90 -13.89 -13.92
N ALA A 250 -8.18 -14.31 -14.96
CA ALA A 250 -7.85 -15.71 -15.15
C ALA A 250 -6.92 -16.24 -14.05
N ALA A 251 -5.92 -15.46 -13.63
CA ALA A 251 -5.05 -15.81 -12.52
C ALA A 251 -5.84 -15.93 -11.21
N GLN A 252 -6.71 -14.97 -10.91
CA GLN A 252 -7.55 -15.00 -9.70
C GLN A 252 -8.53 -16.18 -9.73
N THR A 253 -9.12 -16.49 -10.89
CA THR A 253 -10.01 -17.67 -11.06
C THR A 253 -9.26 -18.97 -10.75
N ARG A 254 -7.99 -19.10 -11.16
CA ARG A 254 -7.17 -20.28 -10.82
C ARG A 254 -6.85 -20.36 -9.33
N MET A 255 -6.53 -19.22 -8.72
CA MET A 255 -6.16 -19.16 -7.30
C MET A 255 -7.35 -19.39 -6.36
N LEU A 256 -8.51 -18.84 -6.71
CA LEU A 256 -9.72 -18.87 -5.87
C LEU A 256 -10.71 -19.97 -6.28
N GLY A 257 -10.58 -20.53 -7.48
CA GLY A 257 -11.50 -21.56 -7.98
C GLY A 257 -12.95 -21.09 -7.97
N ASP A 258 -13.84 -21.95 -7.45
CA ASP A 258 -15.27 -21.68 -7.35
C ASP A 258 -15.63 -20.51 -6.40
N SER A 259 -14.67 -20.04 -5.59
CA SER A 259 -14.87 -18.85 -4.75
C SER A 259 -14.92 -17.55 -5.57
N LEU A 260 -14.48 -17.53 -6.83
CA LEU A 260 -14.55 -16.33 -7.67
C LEU A 260 -15.50 -16.53 -8.85
N LYS A 261 -16.39 -15.55 -9.04
CA LYS A 261 -17.32 -15.51 -10.16
C LYS A 261 -17.29 -14.13 -10.83
N THR A 262 -16.74 -14.06 -12.05
CA THR A 262 -16.84 -12.85 -12.87
C THR A 262 -18.28 -12.65 -13.34
N LEU A 263 -18.87 -11.51 -12.98
CA LEU A 263 -20.22 -11.11 -13.37
C LEU A 263 -20.24 -10.28 -14.65
N HIS A 264 -19.27 -9.39 -14.78
CA HIS A 264 -19.13 -8.48 -15.89
C HIS A 264 -17.66 -8.27 -16.25
N MET A 265 -17.40 -8.08 -17.54
CA MET A 265 -16.11 -7.66 -18.04
C MET A 265 -16.31 -6.96 -19.38
N GLY A 266 -15.76 -5.76 -19.54
CA GLY A 266 -16.03 -4.93 -20.72
C GLY A 266 -15.31 -3.58 -20.74
N PRO A 267 -15.44 -2.83 -21.85
CA PRO A 267 -14.84 -1.51 -22.00
C PRO A 267 -15.52 -0.48 -21.10
N THR A 268 -14.73 0.47 -20.59
CA THR A 268 -15.16 1.62 -19.78
C THR A 268 -14.24 2.81 -20.04
N THR A 269 -14.32 3.88 -19.23
CA THR A 269 -13.38 5.00 -19.31
C THR A 269 -12.89 5.47 -17.94
N VAL A 270 -11.67 6.03 -17.92
CA VAL A 270 -11.13 6.79 -16.78
C VAL A 270 -10.80 8.18 -17.28
N GLY A 271 -11.70 9.14 -17.04
CA GLY A 271 -11.59 10.48 -17.63
C GLY A 271 -11.62 10.41 -19.16
N GLU A 272 -10.50 10.76 -19.80
CA GLU A 272 -10.32 10.68 -21.26
C GLU A 272 -9.69 9.36 -21.74
N PHE A 273 -9.26 8.49 -20.83
CA PHE A 273 -8.55 7.26 -21.17
C PHE A 273 -9.53 6.11 -21.43
N GLU A 274 -9.31 5.39 -22.53
CA GLU A 274 -9.93 4.10 -22.75
C GLU A 274 -9.49 3.12 -21.66
N ALA A 275 -10.46 2.44 -21.08
CA ALA A 275 -10.25 1.54 -19.97
C ALA A 275 -11.03 0.25 -20.17
N TYR A 276 -10.72 -0.74 -19.35
CA TYR A 276 -11.45 -1.99 -19.31
C TYR A 276 -11.70 -2.36 -17.85
N GLU A 277 -12.91 -2.85 -17.57
CA GLU A 277 -13.33 -3.17 -16.23
C GLU A 277 -13.77 -4.62 -16.08
N SER A 278 -13.78 -5.08 -14.84
CA SER A 278 -14.40 -6.33 -14.45
C SER A 278 -15.06 -6.21 -13.08
N ILE A 279 -16.24 -6.78 -12.96
CA ILE A 279 -16.97 -6.91 -11.70
C ILE A 279 -17.05 -8.40 -11.37
N SER A 280 -16.59 -8.76 -10.18
CA SER A 280 -16.53 -10.15 -9.71
C SER A 280 -17.13 -10.27 -8.31
N GLU A 281 -17.76 -11.42 -8.06
CA GLU A 281 -18.14 -11.89 -6.72
C GLU A 281 -17.04 -12.80 -6.17
N ILE A 282 -16.69 -12.63 -4.90
CA ILE A 282 -15.67 -13.41 -4.22
C ILE A 282 -16.26 -13.96 -2.92
N THR A 283 -16.22 -15.27 -2.74
CA THR A 283 -16.68 -15.95 -1.52
C THR A 283 -15.47 -16.33 -0.64
N GLU A 284 -15.30 -15.61 0.46
CA GLU A 284 -14.22 -15.81 1.44
C GLU A 284 -14.83 -16.07 2.82
N ASP A 285 -14.46 -17.18 3.45
CA ASP A 285 -14.97 -17.59 4.78
C ASP A 285 -16.51 -17.59 4.88
N GLY A 286 -17.18 -17.94 3.77
CA GLY A 286 -18.65 -17.95 3.67
C GLY A 286 -19.31 -16.57 3.52
N LYS A 287 -18.51 -15.50 3.45
CA LYS A 287 -18.98 -14.14 3.15
C LYS A 287 -18.82 -13.84 1.66
N LEU A 288 -19.87 -13.26 1.08
CA LEU A 288 -19.86 -12.82 -0.31
C LEU A 288 -19.42 -11.35 -0.38
N ASN A 289 -18.27 -11.13 -1.01
CA ASN A 289 -17.68 -9.84 -1.30
C ASN A 289 -17.87 -9.51 -2.79
N LYS A 290 -17.86 -8.22 -3.14
CA LYS A 290 -17.90 -7.79 -4.54
C LYS A 290 -16.70 -6.91 -4.85
N ARG A 291 -16.03 -7.21 -5.96
CA ARG A 291 -14.84 -6.53 -6.47
C ARG A 291 -15.17 -5.86 -7.79
N TRP A 292 -14.72 -4.63 -7.97
CA TRP A 292 -14.70 -3.93 -9.25
C TRP A 292 -13.28 -3.49 -9.55
N SER A 293 -12.70 -4.04 -10.61
CA SER A 293 -11.37 -3.69 -11.08
C SER A 293 -11.48 -2.88 -12.36
N VAL A 294 -10.69 -1.80 -12.48
CA VAL A 294 -10.61 -0.95 -13.66
C VAL A 294 -9.14 -0.79 -14.04
N TYR A 295 -8.80 -1.10 -15.28
CA TYR A 295 -7.46 -0.99 -15.83
C TYR A 295 -7.46 -0.01 -16.99
N PHE A 296 -6.38 0.76 -17.14
CA PHE A 296 -6.16 1.65 -18.29
C PHE A 296 -4.68 1.90 -18.50
N THR A 297 -4.30 2.27 -19.73
CA THR A 297 -2.88 2.52 -20.09
C THR A 297 -2.68 3.93 -20.61
N THR A 298 -1.61 4.57 -20.18
CA THR A 298 -1.17 5.88 -20.70
C THR A 298 0.29 6.10 -20.32
N GLY A 299 1.04 6.86 -21.12
CA GLY A 299 2.46 7.13 -20.88
C GLY A 299 3.35 5.89 -20.74
N GLY A 300 2.96 4.74 -21.31
CA GLY A 300 3.70 3.48 -21.18
C GLY A 300 3.50 2.72 -19.85
N LEU A 301 2.56 3.15 -19.02
CA LEU A 301 2.21 2.50 -17.75
C LEU A 301 0.79 1.91 -17.81
N LEU A 302 0.58 0.80 -17.10
CA LEU A 302 -0.74 0.24 -16.79
C LEU A 302 -1.13 0.67 -15.38
N TYR A 303 -2.18 1.46 -15.29
CA TYR A 303 -2.79 1.87 -14.03
C TYR A 303 -3.93 0.92 -13.69
N THR A 304 -4.15 0.69 -12.40
CA THR A 304 -5.25 -0.12 -11.90
C THR A 304 -5.94 0.55 -10.72
N PHE A 305 -7.26 0.48 -10.72
CA PHE A 305 -8.12 0.67 -9.56
C PHE A 305 -8.75 -0.66 -9.19
N ILE A 306 -8.69 -1.03 -7.92
CA ILE A 306 -9.38 -2.22 -7.40
C ILE A 306 -10.25 -1.78 -6.22
N PHE A 307 -11.56 -1.79 -6.44
CA PHE A 307 -12.57 -1.51 -5.45
C PHE A 307 -13.13 -2.80 -4.89
N ASN A 308 -13.31 -2.88 -3.58
CA ASN A 308 -13.90 -4.04 -2.93
C ASN A 308 -14.86 -3.59 -1.84
N THR A 309 -15.93 -4.35 -1.68
CA THR A 309 -16.80 -4.25 -0.51
C THR A 309 -16.68 -5.49 0.34
N ILE A 310 -16.64 -5.30 1.67
CA ILE A 310 -16.62 -6.39 2.68
C ILE A 310 -17.95 -7.16 2.70
N SER A 311 -18.98 -6.60 2.10
CA SER A 311 -20.20 -7.34 1.78
C SER A 311 -20.78 -6.90 0.44
N ALA A 312 -21.23 -7.86 -0.36
CA ALA A 312 -21.76 -7.62 -1.70
C ALA A 312 -22.99 -6.70 -1.71
N ASP A 313 -23.79 -6.68 -0.65
CA ASP A 313 -24.96 -5.81 -0.51
C ASP A 313 -24.60 -4.31 -0.41
N LYS A 314 -23.38 -3.99 0.02
CA LYS A 314 -22.86 -2.61 0.10
C LYS A 314 -22.36 -2.06 -1.24
N PHE A 315 -22.20 -2.92 -2.25
CA PHE A 315 -21.56 -2.51 -3.50
C PHE A 315 -22.32 -1.39 -4.21
N GLU A 316 -23.64 -1.52 -4.36
CA GLU A 316 -24.42 -0.50 -5.08
C GLU A 316 -24.42 0.84 -4.35
N THR A 317 -24.34 0.85 -3.01
CA THR A 317 -24.21 2.08 -2.23
C THR A 317 -22.81 2.69 -2.30
N ALA A 318 -21.76 1.86 -2.38
CA ALA A 318 -20.37 2.31 -2.48
C ALA A 318 -19.98 2.72 -3.91
N LYS A 319 -20.73 2.28 -4.93
CA LYS A 319 -20.40 2.49 -6.34
C LYS A 319 -20.24 3.97 -6.71
N ALA A 320 -21.08 4.85 -6.16
CA ALA A 320 -20.98 6.28 -6.42
C ALA A 320 -19.66 6.88 -5.91
N ASP A 321 -19.17 6.41 -4.76
CA ASP A 321 -17.87 6.81 -4.21
C ASP A 321 -16.73 6.28 -5.09
N PHE A 322 -16.80 5.02 -5.53
CA PHE A 322 -15.82 4.43 -6.45
C PHE A 322 -15.75 5.18 -7.78
N GLU A 323 -16.89 5.50 -8.39
CA GLU A 323 -16.98 6.29 -9.62
C GLU A 323 -16.40 7.71 -9.44
N SER A 324 -16.63 8.33 -8.27
CA SER A 324 -16.04 9.62 -7.92
C SER A 324 -14.51 9.56 -7.84
N ILE A 325 -13.96 8.50 -7.24
CA ILE A 325 -12.51 8.27 -7.16
C ILE A 325 -11.92 8.17 -8.57
N ILE A 326 -12.48 7.31 -9.42
CA ILE A 326 -12.03 7.15 -10.82
C ILE A 326 -12.06 8.49 -11.55
N LYS A 327 -13.18 9.24 -11.43
CA LYS A 327 -13.36 10.53 -12.10
C LYS A 327 -12.38 11.60 -11.63
N SER A 328 -11.89 11.50 -10.40
CA SER A 328 -10.92 12.44 -9.84
C SER A 328 -9.49 12.22 -10.32
N PHE A 329 -9.21 11.06 -10.93
CA PHE A 329 -7.87 10.76 -11.42
C PHE A 329 -7.45 11.75 -12.50
N SER A 330 -6.26 12.31 -12.34
CA SER A 330 -5.70 13.24 -13.31
C SER A 330 -4.22 12.99 -13.53
N LEU A 331 -3.75 13.30 -14.74
CA LEU A 331 -2.35 13.26 -15.13
C LEU A 331 -1.95 14.61 -15.71
N SER A 332 -0.74 15.06 -15.38
CA SER A 332 -0.07 16.16 -16.06
C SER A 332 0.18 15.81 -17.54
N ALA A 333 0.30 16.82 -18.40
CA ALA A 333 0.56 16.61 -19.82
C ALA A 333 1.83 15.77 -20.07
N GLU A 334 2.90 16.05 -19.31
CA GLU A 334 4.16 15.31 -19.39
C GLU A 334 4.01 13.84 -18.99
N ALA A 335 3.21 13.54 -17.97
CA ALA A 335 2.98 12.18 -17.50
C ALA A 335 2.19 11.33 -18.51
N LYS A 336 1.26 11.94 -19.24
CA LYS A 336 0.49 11.27 -20.31
C LYS A 336 1.40 10.85 -21.47
N GLU A 337 2.42 11.63 -21.77
CA GLU A 337 3.34 11.36 -22.89
C GLU A 337 4.48 10.43 -22.46
N ASN A 338 5.08 10.67 -21.28
CA ASN A 338 6.36 10.08 -20.89
C ASN A 338 6.35 9.44 -19.49
N GLY A 339 5.21 8.97 -19.01
CA GLY A 339 5.03 8.38 -17.67
C GLY A 339 6.09 7.34 -17.30
N VAL A 340 6.34 6.36 -18.17
CA VAL A 340 7.32 5.29 -17.96
C VAL A 340 8.75 5.82 -17.84
N SER A 341 9.13 6.81 -18.66
CA SER A 341 10.45 7.43 -18.60
C SER A 341 10.65 8.19 -17.28
N ARG A 342 9.61 8.88 -16.79
CA ARG A 342 9.65 9.56 -15.49
C ARG A 342 9.76 8.55 -14.35
N ASP A 343 8.93 7.52 -14.38
CA ASP A 343 8.91 6.44 -13.39
C ASP A 343 10.26 5.72 -13.30
N ARG A 344 10.91 5.46 -14.43
CA ARG A 344 12.29 4.94 -14.49
C ARG A 344 13.30 5.92 -13.89
N ALA A 345 13.27 7.19 -14.29
CA ALA A 345 14.20 8.21 -13.78
C ALA A 345 14.11 8.39 -12.27
N ASN A 346 12.90 8.33 -11.70
CA ASN A 346 12.66 8.47 -10.26
C ASN A 346 13.14 7.28 -9.43
N ARG A 347 13.31 6.12 -10.06
CA ARG A 347 13.56 4.84 -9.40
C ARG A 347 14.92 4.23 -9.75
N ALA A 348 15.72 4.86 -10.59
CA ALA A 348 17.05 4.35 -10.89
C ALA A 348 17.87 4.30 -9.59
N GLN A 349 18.05 3.10 -9.05
CA GLN A 349 19.11 2.80 -8.09
C GLN A 349 20.25 2.16 -8.86
N GLY A 350 21.44 2.72 -8.75
CA GLY A 350 22.56 2.36 -9.60
C GLY A 350 22.62 3.15 -10.89
N GLU A 351 23.72 2.97 -11.62
CA GLU A 351 24.04 3.71 -12.83
C GLU A 351 24.24 2.75 -13.99
N ILE A 352 23.80 3.15 -15.18
CA ILE A 352 24.06 2.45 -16.43
C ILE A 352 25.08 3.25 -17.22
N VAL A 353 26.25 2.67 -17.43
CA VAL A 353 27.33 3.24 -18.26
C VAL A 353 27.76 2.17 -19.26
N GLU A 354 27.72 2.49 -20.56
CA GLU A 354 28.22 1.61 -21.63
C GLU A 354 27.69 0.15 -21.56
N GLN A 355 26.38 -0.02 -21.33
CA GLN A 355 25.69 -1.33 -21.18
C GLN A 355 25.96 -2.09 -19.86
N ILE A 356 26.63 -1.46 -18.90
CA ILE A 356 26.91 -2.04 -17.59
C ILE A 356 26.03 -1.33 -16.55
N TYR A 357 25.19 -2.10 -15.87
CA TYR A 357 24.49 -1.66 -14.68
C TYR A 357 25.38 -1.87 -13.46
N THR A 358 25.53 -0.83 -12.64
CA THR A 358 26.28 -0.86 -11.37
C THR A 358 25.42 -0.37 -10.22
N ASN A 359 25.32 -1.16 -9.16
CA ASN A 359 24.68 -0.75 -7.91
C ASN A 359 25.70 -0.74 -6.77
N ASN A 360 26.15 0.45 -6.38
CA ASN A 360 27.16 0.61 -5.32
C ASN A 360 26.64 0.22 -3.92
N GLU A 361 25.34 0.36 -3.66
CA GLU A 361 24.75 -0.01 -2.36
C GLU A 361 24.71 -1.53 -2.18
N LEU A 362 24.40 -2.26 -3.26
CA LEU A 362 24.39 -3.72 -3.29
C LEU A 362 25.77 -4.33 -3.60
N GLY A 363 26.74 -3.50 -3.99
CA GLY A 363 28.08 -3.94 -4.41
C GLY A 363 28.11 -4.74 -5.71
N CYS A 364 27.06 -4.70 -6.54
CA CYS A 364 26.92 -5.60 -7.69
C CYS A 364 27.02 -4.88 -9.04
N GLN A 365 27.47 -5.61 -10.07
CA GLN A 365 27.41 -5.18 -11.47
C GLN A 365 26.92 -6.29 -12.40
N VAL A 366 26.26 -5.91 -13.48
CA VAL A 366 25.85 -6.82 -14.57
C VAL A 366 25.88 -6.08 -15.91
N ALA A 367 26.29 -6.76 -16.97
CA ALA A 367 26.38 -6.20 -18.32
C ALA A 367 25.39 -6.86 -19.27
N ALA A 368 24.79 -6.06 -20.16
CA ALA A 368 24.03 -6.57 -21.27
C ALA A 368 24.94 -7.03 -22.42
N PRO A 369 24.56 -8.06 -23.21
CA PRO A 369 25.31 -8.47 -24.38
C PRO A 369 25.37 -7.37 -25.44
N ALA A 370 26.36 -7.43 -26.33
CA ALA A 370 26.51 -6.45 -27.39
C ALA A 370 25.23 -6.34 -28.26
N GLY A 371 24.77 -5.12 -28.47
CA GLY A 371 23.57 -4.81 -29.25
C GLY A 371 22.24 -4.96 -28.49
N TRP A 372 22.26 -5.50 -27.27
CA TRP A 372 21.09 -5.48 -26.41
C TRP A 372 20.93 -4.09 -25.78
N THR A 373 19.70 -3.75 -25.38
CA THR A 373 19.45 -2.56 -24.57
C THR A 373 19.37 -2.96 -23.09
N ILE A 374 19.83 -2.08 -22.20
CA ILE A 374 19.76 -2.26 -20.75
C ILE A 374 19.03 -1.10 -20.11
N GLU A 375 18.12 -1.40 -19.19
CA GLU A 375 17.30 -0.43 -18.47
C GLU A 375 17.06 -0.92 -17.05
N SER A 376 17.17 -0.06 -16.04
CA SER A 376 16.87 -0.39 -14.64
C SER A 376 15.54 0.22 -14.17
N THR A 377 14.77 -0.55 -13.42
CA THR A 377 13.54 -0.17 -12.74
C THR A 377 13.53 -0.72 -11.31
N ASN A 378 12.87 -0.04 -10.37
CA ASN A 378 12.65 -0.60 -9.03
C ASN A 378 11.18 -0.92 -8.82
N ILE A 379 10.87 -2.05 -8.20
CA ILE A 379 9.51 -2.45 -7.86
C ILE A 379 9.41 -2.60 -6.33
N GLY A 380 9.00 -1.54 -5.63
CA GLY A 380 9.05 -1.52 -4.17
C GLY A 380 10.50 -1.63 -3.66
N GLU A 381 10.80 -2.62 -2.83
CA GLU A 381 12.17 -2.93 -2.34
C GLU A 381 13.02 -3.74 -3.34
N MET A 382 12.46 -4.10 -4.51
CA MET A 382 13.13 -4.89 -5.52
C MET A 382 13.82 -4.00 -6.56
N VAL A 383 15.06 -4.34 -6.93
CA VAL A 383 15.71 -3.77 -8.12
C VAL A 383 15.51 -4.76 -9.27
N SER A 384 15.16 -4.26 -10.46
CA SER A 384 15.01 -5.03 -11.68
C SER A 384 15.74 -4.36 -12.83
N VAL A 385 16.66 -5.07 -13.48
CA VAL A 385 17.40 -4.61 -14.66
C VAL A 385 16.96 -5.44 -15.84
N ASN A 386 16.25 -4.82 -16.77
CA ASN A 386 15.75 -5.43 -17.98
C ASN A 386 16.80 -5.28 -19.09
N MET A 387 17.11 -6.39 -19.76
CA MET A 387 18.05 -6.47 -20.86
C MET A 387 17.32 -7.06 -22.07
N LYS A 388 17.14 -6.27 -23.14
CA LYS A 388 16.33 -6.67 -24.30
C LYS A 388 17.19 -6.91 -25.53
N PRO A 389 16.98 -8.02 -26.26
CA PRO A 389 17.60 -8.25 -27.56
C PRO A 389 17.09 -7.22 -28.59
N PRO A 390 17.81 -7.03 -29.73
CA PRO A 390 17.40 -6.09 -30.77
C PRO A 390 16.05 -6.39 -31.44
N LYS A 391 15.54 -7.61 -31.31
CA LYS A 391 14.33 -8.10 -31.99
C LYS A 391 13.58 -9.06 -31.08
N GLY A 392 12.26 -9.11 -31.26
CA GLY A 392 11.36 -10.00 -30.53
C GLY A 392 10.82 -9.35 -29.26
N ASP A 393 9.92 -10.07 -28.59
CA ASP A 393 9.32 -9.67 -27.31
C ASP A 393 10.00 -10.35 -26.11
N SER A 394 10.98 -11.20 -26.39
CA SER A 394 11.83 -11.85 -25.40
C SER A 394 12.71 -10.85 -24.66
N LEU A 395 13.12 -11.21 -23.44
CA LEU A 395 13.95 -10.36 -22.59
C LEU A 395 14.70 -11.18 -21.53
N ALA A 396 15.82 -10.65 -21.06
CA ALA A 396 16.47 -11.10 -19.83
C ALA A 396 16.26 -10.08 -18.71
N ARG A 397 16.22 -10.54 -17.46
CA ARG A 397 16.14 -9.70 -16.26
C ARG A 397 17.20 -10.12 -15.27
N PHE A 398 17.78 -9.14 -14.60
CA PHE A 398 18.47 -9.30 -13.33
C PHE A 398 17.61 -8.65 -12.25
N ILE A 399 17.36 -9.35 -11.15
CA ILE A 399 16.45 -8.94 -10.09
C ILE A 399 17.15 -9.13 -8.75
N THR A 400 17.04 -8.15 -7.86
CA THR A 400 17.49 -8.28 -6.47
C THR A 400 16.37 -7.97 -5.49
N THR A 401 16.26 -8.75 -4.41
CA THR A 401 15.30 -8.49 -3.34
C THR A 401 15.84 -8.92 -1.98
N ASN A 402 15.49 -8.17 -0.94
CA ASN A 402 15.84 -8.53 0.44
C ASN A 402 14.85 -9.58 0.97
N THR A 403 15.35 -10.75 1.32
CA THR A 403 14.58 -11.89 1.84
C THR A 403 14.30 -11.81 3.34
N LYS A 404 14.93 -10.85 4.04
CA LYS A 404 14.87 -10.65 5.50
C LYS A 404 15.26 -11.91 6.29
N GLY A 405 16.06 -12.79 5.67
CA GLY A 405 16.55 -14.02 6.29
C GLY A 405 15.48 -15.09 6.54
N LEU A 406 14.32 -15.00 5.85
CA LEU A 406 13.13 -15.80 6.15
C LEU A 406 13.08 -17.18 5.47
N ALA A 407 13.98 -17.46 4.51
CA ALA A 407 13.93 -18.72 3.75
C ALA A 407 15.29 -19.13 3.17
N SER A 408 15.50 -20.44 3.04
CA SER A 408 16.61 -20.98 2.25
C SER A 408 16.39 -20.71 0.75
N LEU A 409 17.47 -20.69 -0.03
CA LEU A 409 17.40 -20.54 -1.48
C LEU A 409 16.45 -21.57 -2.12
N GLU A 410 16.50 -22.83 -1.67
CA GLU A 410 15.61 -23.90 -2.15
C GLU A 410 14.13 -23.59 -1.88
N LYS A 411 13.80 -23.10 -0.68
CA LYS A 411 12.42 -22.73 -0.32
C LYS A 411 11.94 -21.54 -1.14
N ILE A 412 12.81 -20.57 -1.39
CA ILE A 412 12.52 -19.40 -2.24
C ILE A 412 12.24 -19.87 -3.68
N PHE A 413 13.13 -20.68 -4.25
CA PHE A 413 13.03 -21.14 -5.63
C PHE A 413 11.77 -21.99 -5.84
N ASN A 414 11.50 -22.95 -4.96
CA ASN A 414 10.27 -23.75 -5.02
C ASN A 414 9.01 -22.89 -4.85
N GLY A 415 9.06 -21.87 -3.97
CA GLY A 415 7.98 -20.90 -3.82
C GLY A 415 7.71 -20.10 -5.10
N GLU A 416 8.75 -19.72 -5.85
CA GLU A 416 8.60 -19.07 -7.17
C GLU A 416 7.88 -20.01 -8.15
N LEU A 417 8.34 -21.25 -8.29
CA LEU A 417 7.77 -22.22 -9.23
C LEU A 417 6.29 -22.52 -8.92
N GLU A 418 5.95 -22.76 -7.65
CA GLU A 418 4.55 -22.99 -7.25
C GLU A 418 3.70 -21.72 -7.45
N GLY A 419 4.25 -20.53 -7.19
CA GLY A 419 3.58 -19.27 -7.47
C GLY A 419 3.27 -19.06 -8.95
N ILE A 420 4.19 -19.40 -9.85
CA ILE A 420 3.98 -19.33 -11.31
C ILE A 420 2.97 -20.38 -11.74
N LYS A 421 3.11 -21.62 -11.29
CA LYS A 421 2.19 -22.72 -11.59
C LYS A 421 0.76 -22.41 -11.17
N ALA A 422 0.57 -21.75 -10.03
CA ALA A 422 -0.75 -21.36 -9.53
C ALA A 422 -1.48 -20.35 -10.43
N ILE A 423 -0.74 -19.51 -11.18
CA ILE A 423 -1.33 -18.43 -11.99
C ILE A 423 -1.29 -18.70 -13.50
N THR A 424 -0.70 -19.81 -13.95
CA THR A 424 -0.47 -20.11 -15.38
C THR A 424 -1.15 -21.39 -15.86
N LYS A 425 -1.18 -21.60 -17.18
CA LYS A 425 -1.62 -22.84 -17.85
C LYS A 425 -0.41 -23.63 -18.37
N ASP A 426 -0.59 -24.93 -18.61
CA ASP A 426 0.39 -25.81 -19.27
C ASP A 426 1.80 -25.79 -18.65
N PHE A 427 1.86 -25.58 -17.32
CA PHE A 427 3.12 -25.47 -16.61
C PHE A 427 3.90 -26.79 -16.70
N SER A 428 5.15 -26.70 -17.14
CA SER A 428 6.11 -27.80 -17.12
C SER A 428 7.48 -27.28 -16.75
N SER A 429 8.24 -28.05 -15.99
CA SER A 429 9.58 -27.66 -15.56
C SER A 429 10.56 -28.82 -15.68
N GLU A 430 11.80 -28.51 -16.03
CA GLU A 430 12.93 -29.40 -15.82
C GLU A 430 13.24 -29.54 -14.31
N PRO A 431 14.01 -30.56 -13.90
CA PRO A 431 14.54 -30.62 -12.54
C PRO A 431 15.40 -29.40 -12.22
N ILE A 432 15.31 -28.92 -10.99
CA ILE A 432 16.19 -27.85 -10.49
C ILE A 432 17.63 -28.40 -10.46
N LYS A 433 18.57 -27.61 -10.98
CA LYS A 433 20.00 -27.92 -11.05
C LYS A 433 20.77 -26.99 -10.12
N GLU A 434 21.70 -27.53 -9.35
CA GLU A 434 22.69 -26.71 -8.65
C GLU A 434 23.66 -26.11 -9.68
N ILE A 435 24.02 -24.84 -9.49
CA ILE A 435 24.95 -24.10 -10.34
C ILE A 435 25.88 -23.23 -9.50
N THR A 436 26.93 -22.70 -10.13
CA THR A 436 27.83 -21.72 -9.52
C THR A 436 27.85 -20.46 -10.38
N ILE A 437 27.64 -19.31 -9.75
CA ILE A 437 27.65 -17.99 -10.38
C ILE A 437 28.81 -17.24 -9.75
N SER A 438 29.87 -17.02 -10.52
CA SER A 438 31.17 -16.60 -9.98
C SER A 438 31.67 -17.60 -8.92
N ASP A 439 31.63 -17.26 -7.65
CA ASP A 439 31.97 -18.10 -6.50
C ASP A 439 30.77 -18.41 -5.59
N HIS A 440 29.56 -18.00 -5.97
CA HIS A 440 28.34 -18.22 -5.20
C HIS A 440 27.59 -19.49 -5.66
N LYS A 441 27.10 -20.27 -4.70
CA LYS A 441 26.23 -21.42 -4.96
C LYS A 441 24.81 -20.96 -5.29
N GLY A 442 24.29 -21.42 -6.41
CA GLY A 442 22.97 -21.07 -6.91
C GLY A 442 22.15 -22.27 -7.36
N MET A 443 20.94 -21.98 -7.82
CA MET A 443 20.01 -22.94 -8.41
C MET A 443 19.53 -22.42 -9.77
N SER A 444 19.30 -23.34 -10.70
CA SER A 444 18.77 -23.05 -12.04
C SER A 444 17.60 -23.97 -12.36
N CYS A 445 16.60 -23.44 -13.06
CA CYS A 445 15.51 -24.25 -13.62
C CYS A 445 15.06 -23.67 -14.97
N VAL A 446 14.77 -24.55 -15.92
CA VAL A 446 14.11 -24.21 -17.17
C VAL A 446 12.67 -24.69 -17.09
N TYR A 447 11.72 -23.82 -17.40
CA TYR A 447 10.31 -24.15 -17.34
C TYR A 447 9.50 -23.40 -18.40
N GLN A 448 8.36 -23.95 -18.76
CA GLN A 448 7.47 -23.40 -19.77
C GLN A 448 6.06 -23.29 -19.19
N PHE A 449 5.38 -22.20 -19.53
CA PHE A 449 4.03 -21.92 -19.07
C PHE A 449 3.30 -21.02 -20.06
N THR A 450 1.98 -21.02 -20.01
CA THR A 450 1.13 -20.13 -20.80
C THR A 450 0.49 -19.10 -19.87
N LEU A 451 0.77 -17.82 -20.14
CA LEU A 451 0.10 -16.67 -19.54
C LEU A 451 -1.02 -16.20 -20.46
N GLU A 452 -2.22 -16.08 -19.91
CA GLU A 452 -3.36 -15.56 -20.65
C GLU A 452 -3.12 -14.08 -21.00
N GLY A 453 -3.25 -13.73 -22.27
CA GLY A 453 -2.93 -12.38 -22.77
C GLY A 453 -1.47 -12.16 -23.20
N LEU A 454 -0.52 -12.98 -22.75
CA LEU A 454 0.91 -12.89 -23.13
C LEU A 454 1.37 -14.05 -24.05
N GLY A 455 0.67 -15.19 -24.00
CA GLY A 455 1.01 -16.39 -24.74
C GLY A 455 1.93 -17.35 -23.96
N THR A 456 2.52 -18.31 -24.66
CA THR A 456 3.43 -19.29 -24.07
C THR A 456 4.82 -18.68 -23.91
N VAL A 457 5.40 -18.86 -22.73
CA VAL A 457 6.73 -18.38 -22.35
C VAL A 457 7.57 -19.58 -21.98
N LYS A 458 8.81 -19.66 -22.49
CA LYS A 458 9.84 -20.57 -21.97
C LYS A 458 10.86 -19.73 -21.20
N ARG A 459 11.05 -20.05 -19.93
CA ARG A 459 11.89 -19.31 -19.00
C ARG A 459 13.05 -20.15 -18.49
N LYS A 460 14.24 -19.55 -18.37
CA LYS A 460 15.33 -20.03 -17.51
C LYS A 460 15.48 -19.08 -16.33
N SER A 461 15.26 -19.57 -15.11
CA SER A 461 15.56 -18.83 -13.87
C SER A 461 16.84 -19.35 -13.26
N VAL A 462 17.69 -18.43 -12.80
CA VAL A 462 18.94 -18.68 -12.10
C VAL A 462 18.95 -17.81 -10.85
N MET A 463 19.14 -18.39 -9.67
CA MET A 463 19.12 -17.66 -8.41
C MET A 463 20.27 -18.04 -7.50
N PHE A 464 20.74 -17.09 -6.71
CA PHE A 464 21.59 -17.35 -5.55
C PHE A 464 21.27 -16.38 -4.41
N LEU A 465 21.67 -16.76 -3.20
CA LEU A 465 21.43 -15.99 -1.99
C LEU A 465 22.78 -15.62 -1.38
N GLU A 466 23.03 -14.32 -1.21
CA GLU A 466 24.19 -13.83 -0.47
C GLU A 466 23.70 -13.05 0.76
N LYS A 467 24.02 -13.55 1.96
CA LYS A 467 23.43 -13.11 3.23
C LYS A 467 21.89 -13.15 3.16
N ASP A 468 21.23 -12.01 3.23
CA ASP A 468 19.77 -11.88 3.17
C ASP A 468 19.26 -11.36 1.81
N ILE A 469 20.14 -11.20 0.81
CA ILE A 469 19.79 -10.64 -0.51
C ILE A 469 19.72 -11.77 -1.54
N LEU A 470 18.54 -11.92 -2.15
CA LEU A 470 18.33 -12.81 -3.28
C LEU A 470 18.72 -12.09 -4.57
N PHE A 471 19.57 -12.72 -5.35
CA PHE A 471 19.91 -12.31 -6.71
C PHE A 471 19.32 -13.33 -7.69
N MET A 472 18.58 -12.85 -8.67
CA MET A 472 17.85 -13.67 -9.63
C MET A 472 18.11 -13.18 -11.05
N PHE A 473 18.39 -14.10 -11.96
CA PHE A 473 18.40 -13.87 -13.40
C PHE A 473 17.24 -14.65 -14.01
N ALA A 474 16.50 -14.03 -14.91
CA ALA A 474 15.43 -14.68 -15.66
C ALA A 474 15.58 -14.39 -17.15
N CYS A 475 15.55 -15.41 -18.00
CA CYS A 475 15.43 -15.27 -19.44
C CYS A 475 14.02 -15.66 -19.85
N ASP A 476 13.22 -14.73 -20.35
CA ASP A 476 11.88 -14.96 -20.90
C ASP A 476 11.95 -15.04 -22.43
N ALA A 477 11.70 -16.22 -23.00
CA ALA A 477 11.57 -16.41 -24.44
C ALA A 477 10.08 -16.39 -24.86
N ILE A 478 9.70 -15.39 -25.66
CA ILE A 478 8.35 -15.13 -26.14
C ILE A 478 8.40 -14.82 -27.64
N PRO A 479 8.05 -15.78 -28.53
CA PRO A 479 7.56 -17.13 -28.27
C PRO A 479 8.66 -18.12 -27.80
N PRO A 480 8.30 -19.33 -27.31
CA PRO A 480 9.27 -20.31 -26.79
C PRO A 480 10.36 -20.73 -27.78
N ALA A 481 10.07 -20.63 -29.09
CA ALA A 481 11.00 -20.96 -30.16
C ALA A 481 12.23 -20.03 -30.20
N GLU A 482 12.19 -18.85 -29.55
CA GLU A 482 13.33 -17.94 -29.47
C GLU A 482 14.36 -18.36 -28.41
N TYR A 483 14.02 -19.31 -27.53
CA TYR A 483 14.84 -19.66 -26.36
C TYR A 483 16.28 -20.04 -26.72
N ASP A 484 16.47 -20.93 -27.71
CA ASP A 484 17.80 -21.42 -28.07
C ASP A 484 18.70 -20.30 -28.63
N ALA A 485 18.11 -19.27 -29.25
CA ALA A 485 18.85 -18.10 -29.74
C ALA A 485 19.26 -17.14 -28.61
N LEU A 486 18.49 -17.10 -27.52
CA LEU A 486 18.71 -16.21 -26.38
C LEU A 486 19.69 -16.78 -25.36
N GLU A 487 19.78 -18.11 -25.26
CA GLU A 487 20.52 -18.80 -24.19
C GLU A 487 21.97 -18.32 -24.09
N SER A 488 22.67 -18.17 -25.23
CA SER A 488 24.05 -17.69 -25.24
C SER A 488 24.21 -16.25 -24.73
N GLY A 489 23.24 -15.37 -25.02
CA GLY A 489 23.22 -14.00 -24.51
C GLY A 489 22.90 -13.97 -23.02
N PHE A 490 21.99 -14.82 -22.56
CA PHE A 490 21.66 -14.94 -21.14
C PHE A 490 22.83 -15.48 -20.31
N ASP A 491 23.55 -16.48 -20.82
CA ASP A 491 24.74 -16.99 -20.13
C ASP A 491 25.86 -15.94 -20.07
N GLN A 492 26.01 -15.06 -21.07
CA GLN A 492 26.91 -13.91 -21.01
C GLN A 492 26.51 -12.91 -19.91
N ILE A 493 25.21 -12.66 -19.74
CA ILE A 493 24.71 -11.80 -18.66
C ILE A 493 25.11 -12.38 -17.30
N ILE A 494 24.87 -13.68 -17.08
CA ILE A 494 25.23 -14.35 -15.82
C ILE A 494 26.75 -14.31 -15.59
N GLN A 495 27.56 -14.55 -16.63
CA GLN A 495 29.02 -14.51 -16.53
C GLN A 495 29.59 -13.10 -16.29
N SER A 496 28.87 -12.05 -16.71
CA SER A 496 29.26 -10.67 -16.45
C SER A 496 29.04 -10.22 -15.01
N PHE A 497 28.29 -11.01 -14.23
CA PHE A 497 27.92 -10.63 -12.88
C PHE A 497 29.12 -10.58 -11.94
N THR A 498 29.22 -9.49 -11.19
CA THR A 498 30.20 -9.35 -10.10
C THR A 498 29.50 -8.87 -8.83
N LEU A 499 30.04 -9.30 -7.68
CA LEU A 499 29.63 -8.87 -6.35
C LEU A 499 30.91 -8.55 -5.55
N ASN A 500 31.00 -7.33 -5.03
CA ASN A 500 32.20 -6.79 -4.37
C ASN A 500 32.10 -6.72 -2.85
#